data_AF-A0ABD1DH11-F1
#
_entry.id   AF-A0ABD1DH11-F1
#
_cell.length_a   1.000
_cell.length_b   1.000
_cell.length_c   1.000
_cell.angle_alpha   90.00
_cell.angle_beta   90.00
_cell.angle_gamma   90.00
#
_symmetry.space_group_name_H-M   'P 1'
#
loop_
_entity.id
_entity.type
_entity.pdbx_description
1 polymer ?
#
loop_
_entity_poly.entity_id
_entity_poly.type
_entity_poly.pdbx_seq_one_letter_code
_entity_poly.pdbx_strand_id
1 'polypeptide(L)'
;MTGRGANAAWSVAGSLLLLLGLVSLCSGHGRLIEPPSRASAWRYGFSTPPNYNDHELYCGGFNRQWQKNDGKCGECGDAFDVPRPRPHEFGGKWGQGVIVRRYKPGSVITLRVELTASHMGYFEFRMCDSVKAQQDCLDKHLLKIISGTPSIPNPSDLGTRFYPRNGSRIYDMKAELPKDLQCTNCVIQWKYIAGNNWGVCPDGNGAVGCGPQEEFRACADVSVGDTNDNRTPLRPGQRPSPTRVPPSKPESGTASNADESEGEETTEVPPVKYMGPLVSILSLFLVLCGFAALYIYHYHGLRIKALMRWNRDKNQKNASHHLETSSQSSADSVSLPPVPPPRTKRLSQQIRDIEAEESSILTGSTKSPKLTIPDLVDASSKSERAQ
;
A
#
# COMPACT_ATOMS: atom_id res chain seq x y z
N MET A 1 24.44 41.91 12.78
CA MET A 1 24.27 41.30 11.45
C MET A 1 24.12 39.79 11.60
N THR A 2 22.95 39.31 12.01
CA THR A 2 22.62 37.87 12.10
C THR A 2 21.10 37.79 12.03
N GLY A 3 20.52 37.08 11.06
CA GLY A 3 19.05 36.97 10.99
C GLY A 3 18.45 36.71 9.60
N ARG A 4 19.24 36.78 8.52
CA ARG A 4 18.74 36.48 7.16
C ARG A 4 18.96 35.04 6.69
N GLY A 5 19.81 34.26 7.35
CA GLY A 5 20.10 32.86 6.98
C GLY A 5 19.03 31.86 7.43
N ALA A 6 18.32 32.13 8.53
CA ALA A 6 17.33 31.21 9.07
C ALA A 6 16.13 31.06 8.12
N ASN A 7 15.49 32.15 7.67
CA ASN A 7 14.22 32.05 6.94
C ASN A 7 14.31 31.35 5.57
N ALA A 8 15.48 31.33 4.92
CA ALA A 8 15.68 30.64 3.65
C ALA A 8 15.84 29.11 3.84
N ALA A 9 16.51 28.68 4.91
CA ALA A 9 16.70 27.27 5.22
C ALA A 9 15.35 26.56 5.52
N TRP A 10 14.42 27.26 6.17
CA TRP A 10 13.11 26.71 6.52
C TRP A 10 12.18 26.58 5.30
N SER A 11 12.32 27.46 4.30
CA SER A 11 11.49 27.45 3.10
C SER A 11 11.92 26.37 2.09
N VAL A 12 13.24 26.11 1.98
CA VAL A 12 13.79 25.00 1.19
C VAL A 12 13.52 23.66 1.86
N ALA A 13 13.66 23.57 3.19
CA ALA A 13 13.30 22.38 3.95
C ALA A 13 11.80 22.05 3.83
N GLY A 14 10.92 23.05 3.90
CA GLY A 14 9.47 22.87 3.72
C GLY A 14 9.09 22.41 2.31
N SER A 15 9.76 22.92 1.28
CA SER A 15 9.51 22.51 -0.11
C SER A 15 10.04 21.10 -0.41
N LEU A 16 11.16 20.71 0.20
CA LEU A 16 11.72 19.35 0.11
C LEU A 16 10.85 18.33 0.86
N LEU A 17 10.30 18.70 2.03
CA LEU A 17 9.31 17.90 2.77
C LEU A 17 8.00 17.73 2.00
N LEU A 18 7.54 18.77 1.29
CA LEU A 18 6.35 18.71 0.44
C LEU A 18 6.58 17.84 -0.80
N LEU A 19 7.77 17.89 -1.42
CA LEU A 19 8.15 17.00 -2.52
C LEU A 19 8.34 15.53 -2.07
N LEU A 20 8.90 15.31 -0.87
CA LEU A 20 9.01 13.97 -0.26
C LEU A 20 7.65 13.40 0.14
N GLY A 21 6.66 14.25 0.45
CA GLY A 21 5.28 13.82 0.75
C GLY A 21 4.48 13.36 -0.47
N LEU A 22 4.91 13.68 -1.70
CA LEU A 22 4.22 13.33 -2.95
C LEU A 22 4.66 11.97 -3.52
N VAL A 23 5.62 11.27 -2.92
CA VAL A 23 6.18 9.99 -3.44
C VAL A 23 5.63 8.76 -2.73
N SER A 24 4.66 8.90 -1.83
CA SER A 24 3.98 7.74 -1.22
C SER A 24 2.88 7.17 -2.12
N LEU A 25 3.18 6.90 -3.39
CA LEU A 25 2.55 5.76 -4.07
C LEU A 25 3.16 4.51 -3.43
N CYS A 26 2.78 4.23 -2.19
CA CYS A 26 3.04 2.90 -1.65
C CYS A 26 2.26 1.96 -2.59
N SER A 27 2.99 1.09 -3.26
CA SER A 27 2.41 -0.04 -3.97
C SER A 27 2.33 -1.15 -2.94
N GLY A 28 1.13 -1.74 -2.80
CA GLY A 28 0.91 -2.76 -1.80
C GLY A 28 1.62 -3.98 -2.30
N HIS A 29 2.13 -4.79 -1.38
CA HIS A 29 2.81 -5.98 -1.80
C HIS A 29 2.65 -7.06 -0.75
N GLY A 30 2.27 -8.23 -1.20
CA GLY A 30 2.18 -9.40 -0.36
C GLY A 30 1.94 -10.67 -1.14
N ARG A 31 2.25 -11.78 -0.48
CA ARG A 31 2.20 -13.12 -1.04
C ARG A 31 1.63 -14.11 -0.04
N LEU A 32 0.82 -15.04 -0.53
CA LEU A 32 0.39 -16.21 0.24
C LEU A 32 1.52 -17.24 0.25
N ILE A 33 2.07 -17.50 1.43
CA ILE A 33 3.24 -18.36 1.64
C ILE A 33 2.92 -19.67 2.35
N GLU A 34 1.76 -19.80 2.98
CA GLU A 34 1.28 -21.06 3.53
C GLU A 34 -0.25 -21.14 3.38
N PRO A 35 -0.78 -22.17 2.70
CA PRO A 35 -0.07 -22.99 1.73
C PRO A 35 0.61 -22.11 0.66
N PRO A 36 1.84 -22.40 0.21
CA PRO A 36 2.50 -21.59 -0.81
C PRO A 36 1.65 -21.43 -2.07
N SER A 37 1.42 -20.19 -2.51
CA SER A 37 0.67 -19.95 -3.75
C SER A 37 1.39 -20.46 -4.99
N ARG A 38 0.68 -20.55 -6.12
CA ARG A 38 1.24 -20.86 -7.45
C ARG A 38 2.45 -19.98 -7.80
N ALA A 39 2.43 -18.71 -7.40
CA ALA A 39 3.53 -17.78 -7.65
C ALA A 39 4.71 -17.97 -6.68
N SER A 40 4.45 -18.45 -5.45
CA SER A 40 5.46 -18.56 -4.39
C SER A 40 5.99 -19.98 -4.17
N ALA A 41 5.37 -21.01 -4.74
CA ALA A 41 5.70 -22.41 -4.48
C ALA A 41 7.18 -22.73 -4.74
N TRP A 42 7.79 -22.13 -5.77
CA TRP A 42 9.22 -22.31 -6.07
C TRP A 42 10.15 -21.90 -4.92
N ARG A 43 9.76 -20.91 -4.10
CA ARG A 43 10.53 -20.48 -2.92
C ARG A 43 10.59 -21.55 -1.83
N TYR A 44 9.62 -22.47 -1.84
CA TYR A 44 9.46 -23.53 -0.84
C TYR A 44 9.86 -24.91 -1.37
N GLY A 45 10.71 -24.95 -2.41
CA GLY A 45 11.31 -26.18 -2.93
C GLY A 45 10.43 -26.97 -3.89
N PHE A 46 9.27 -26.45 -4.30
CA PHE A 46 8.46 -27.07 -5.34
C PHE A 46 9.09 -26.83 -6.72
N SER A 47 9.03 -27.84 -7.59
CA SER A 47 9.51 -27.76 -8.98
C SER A 47 8.51 -27.01 -9.87
N THR A 48 8.29 -25.73 -9.56
CA THR A 48 7.44 -24.80 -10.31
C THR A 48 8.29 -23.67 -10.89
N PRO A 49 7.94 -23.08 -12.05
CA PRO A 49 8.66 -21.93 -12.60
C PRO A 49 8.73 -20.78 -11.59
N PRO A 50 9.88 -20.11 -11.43
CA PRO A 50 9.98 -18.99 -10.51
C PRO A 50 9.14 -17.80 -10.98
N ASN A 51 8.44 -17.16 -10.05
CA ASN A 51 7.94 -15.79 -10.17
C ASN A 51 8.66 -14.95 -9.11
N TYR A 52 9.60 -14.10 -9.52
CA TYR A 52 10.33 -13.24 -8.58
C TYR A 52 9.47 -12.08 -8.04
N ASN A 53 8.40 -11.74 -8.76
CA ASN A 53 7.40 -10.74 -8.40
C ASN A 53 6.14 -11.41 -7.82
N ASP A 54 6.29 -12.52 -7.11
CA ASP A 54 5.17 -13.28 -6.51
C ASP A 54 4.40 -12.54 -5.41
N HIS A 55 4.86 -11.35 -5.03
CA HIS A 55 4.21 -10.42 -4.11
C HIS A 55 3.41 -9.33 -4.82
N GLU A 56 3.39 -9.37 -6.15
CA GLU A 56 2.77 -8.41 -7.06
C GLU A 56 1.62 -9.09 -7.83
N LEU A 57 0.69 -9.74 -7.13
CA LEU A 57 -0.54 -10.27 -7.73
C LEU A 57 -1.75 -9.40 -7.39
N TYR A 58 -1.69 -8.17 -7.89
CA TYR A 58 -2.45 -6.96 -7.54
C TYR A 58 -3.44 -6.57 -8.64
N CYS A 59 -4.00 -7.57 -9.31
CA CYS A 59 -4.98 -7.39 -10.38
C CYS A 59 -4.49 -6.55 -11.58
N GLY A 60 -3.17 -6.47 -11.76
CA GLY A 60 -2.51 -5.64 -12.77
C GLY A 60 -2.33 -4.17 -12.39
N GLY A 61 -2.54 -3.82 -11.12
CA GLY A 61 -2.44 -2.46 -10.58
C GLY A 61 -3.78 -1.74 -10.48
N PHE A 62 -3.89 -0.85 -9.49
CA PHE A 62 -5.13 -0.13 -9.15
C PHE A 62 -5.83 0.51 -10.37
N ASN A 63 -5.10 1.29 -11.17
CA ASN A 63 -5.68 1.97 -12.33
C ASN A 63 -6.19 0.98 -13.39
N ARG A 64 -5.43 -0.09 -13.67
CA ARG A 64 -5.85 -1.11 -14.64
C ARG A 64 -7.09 -1.86 -14.15
N GLN A 65 -7.13 -2.20 -12.86
CA GLN A 65 -8.29 -2.83 -12.24
C GLN A 65 -9.54 -1.94 -12.34
N TRP A 66 -9.47 -0.70 -11.85
CA TRP A 66 -10.68 0.12 -11.65
C TRP A 66 -11.07 0.98 -12.86
N GLN A 67 -10.11 1.48 -13.64
CA GLN A 67 -10.41 2.36 -14.77
C GLN A 67 -10.60 1.59 -16.09
N LYS A 68 -9.90 0.46 -16.28
CA LYS A 68 -9.98 -0.34 -17.50
C LYS A 68 -10.86 -1.57 -17.34
N ASN A 69 -10.78 -2.24 -16.19
CA ASN A 69 -11.40 -3.54 -15.96
C ASN A 69 -12.65 -3.47 -15.07
N ASP A 70 -13.23 -2.29 -14.82
CA ASP A 70 -14.44 -2.09 -14.00
C ASP A 70 -14.36 -2.70 -12.59
N GLY A 71 -13.18 -2.65 -11.96
CA GLY A 71 -12.93 -3.26 -10.65
C GLY A 71 -12.67 -4.77 -10.71
N LYS A 72 -12.78 -5.41 -11.88
CA LYS A 72 -12.60 -6.85 -12.05
C LYS A 72 -11.13 -7.25 -11.93
N CYS A 73 -10.92 -8.43 -11.37
CA CYS A 73 -9.60 -9.02 -11.16
C CYS A 73 -9.63 -10.50 -11.54
N GLY A 74 -8.51 -11.03 -12.05
CA GLY A 74 -8.38 -12.46 -12.30
C GLY A 74 -8.48 -13.27 -11.01
N GLU A 75 -8.95 -14.51 -11.09
CA GLU A 75 -9.16 -15.40 -9.94
C GLU A 75 -7.91 -15.54 -9.07
N CYS A 76 -6.73 -15.55 -9.69
CA CYS A 76 -5.45 -15.74 -9.01
C CYS A 76 -4.55 -14.49 -9.04
N GLY A 77 -5.14 -13.30 -9.19
CA GLY A 77 -4.48 -12.01 -9.01
C GLY A 77 -3.84 -11.41 -10.26
N ASP A 78 -3.94 -12.11 -11.39
CA ASP A 78 -3.63 -11.56 -12.71
C ASP A 78 -4.59 -10.43 -13.10
N ALA A 79 -4.16 -9.56 -14.02
CA ALA A 79 -5.04 -8.55 -14.58
C ALA A 79 -6.20 -9.19 -15.36
N PHE A 80 -7.42 -8.65 -15.16
CA PHE A 80 -8.63 -9.27 -15.70
C PHE A 80 -8.67 -9.34 -17.23
N ASP A 81 -8.12 -8.36 -17.92
CA ASP A 81 -8.05 -8.29 -19.38
C ASP A 81 -6.97 -9.19 -20.01
N VAL A 82 -6.18 -9.92 -19.20
CA VAL A 82 -5.30 -10.99 -19.72
C VAL A 82 -6.17 -12.19 -20.14
N PRO A 83 -5.95 -12.77 -21.34
CA PRO A 83 -6.69 -13.94 -21.81
C PRO A 83 -6.58 -15.13 -20.85
N ARG A 84 -7.64 -15.93 -20.80
CA ARG A 84 -7.66 -17.18 -20.02
C ARG A 84 -7.04 -18.35 -20.81
N PRO A 85 -6.37 -19.30 -20.13
CA PRO A 85 -6.02 -19.26 -18.72
C PRO A 85 -4.95 -18.19 -18.47
N ARG A 86 -5.18 -17.33 -17.48
CA ARG A 86 -4.21 -16.32 -17.08
C ARG A 86 -2.98 -16.98 -16.47
N PRO A 87 -1.82 -16.31 -16.39
CA PRO A 87 -0.57 -16.95 -15.97
C PRO A 87 -0.63 -17.72 -14.63
N HIS A 88 -1.42 -17.27 -13.65
CA HIS A 88 -1.59 -17.92 -12.35
C HIS A 88 -2.88 -18.75 -12.25
N GLU A 89 -3.69 -18.84 -13.30
CA GLU A 89 -4.81 -19.76 -13.40
C GLU A 89 -4.35 -21.15 -13.83
N PHE A 90 -5.18 -22.16 -13.58
CA PHE A 90 -4.84 -23.53 -13.95
C PHE A 90 -4.67 -23.68 -15.47
N GLY A 91 -3.53 -24.26 -15.87
CA GLY A 91 -3.09 -24.32 -17.27
C GLY A 91 -2.26 -23.11 -17.73
N GLY A 92 -2.12 -22.08 -16.89
CA GLY A 92 -1.18 -20.97 -17.09
C GLY A 92 0.25 -21.35 -16.69
N LYS A 93 1.19 -20.41 -16.92
CA LYS A 93 2.64 -20.59 -16.66
C LYS A 93 2.94 -21.07 -15.24
N TRP A 94 2.25 -20.53 -14.23
CA TRP A 94 2.44 -20.87 -12.81
C TRP A 94 1.31 -21.76 -12.26
N GLY A 95 0.18 -21.89 -12.94
CA GLY A 95 -0.92 -22.78 -12.54
C GLY A 95 -0.75 -24.21 -13.04
N GLN A 96 0.32 -24.88 -12.60
CA GLN A 96 0.67 -26.24 -13.01
C GLN A 96 -0.09 -27.35 -12.26
N GLY A 97 -0.93 -27.00 -11.26
CA GLY A 97 -1.72 -27.95 -10.46
C GLY A 97 -0.92 -28.70 -9.39
N VAL A 98 0.23 -28.17 -8.97
CA VAL A 98 1.11 -28.81 -7.98
C VAL A 98 0.47 -28.74 -6.59
N ILE A 99 0.10 -29.90 -6.03
CA ILE A 99 -0.45 -29.97 -4.68
C ILE A 99 0.63 -29.61 -3.65
N VAL A 100 0.50 -28.43 -3.05
CA VAL A 100 1.47 -27.93 -2.07
C VAL A 100 1.17 -28.41 -0.65
N ARG A 101 -0.08 -28.75 -0.34
CA ARG A 101 -0.52 -29.24 0.97
C ARG A 101 -1.67 -30.23 0.87
N ARG A 102 -1.81 -31.06 1.91
CA ARG A 102 -2.89 -32.01 2.09
C ARG A 102 -3.52 -31.81 3.47
N TYR A 103 -4.84 -31.74 3.53
CA TYR A 103 -5.61 -31.49 4.75
C TYR A 103 -6.69 -32.54 4.95
N LYS A 104 -7.14 -32.68 6.20
CA LYS A 104 -8.33 -33.47 6.52
C LYS A 104 -9.59 -32.60 6.37
N PRO A 105 -10.73 -33.18 5.96
CA PRO A 105 -12.01 -32.46 5.97
C PRO A 105 -12.30 -31.89 7.36
N GLY A 106 -12.85 -30.67 7.43
CA GLY A 106 -13.18 -30.00 8.70
C GLY A 106 -11.99 -29.58 9.58
N SER A 107 -10.76 -29.80 9.15
CA SER A 107 -9.58 -29.49 9.96
C SER A 107 -9.30 -27.98 10.04
N VAL A 108 -8.68 -27.56 11.15
CA VAL A 108 -8.15 -26.21 11.29
C VAL A 108 -6.77 -26.16 10.64
N ILE A 109 -6.63 -25.33 9.62
CA ILE A 109 -5.39 -25.17 8.86
C ILE A 109 -4.65 -23.89 9.24
N THR A 110 -3.34 -23.90 9.02
CA THR A 110 -2.51 -22.69 9.11
C THR A 110 -2.49 -22.00 7.77
N LEU A 111 -2.74 -20.69 7.78
CA LEU A 111 -2.57 -19.80 6.64
C LEU A 111 -1.50 -18.77 6.99
N ARG A 112 -0.56 -18.51 6.09
CA ARG A 112 0.46 -17.48 6.30
C ARG A 112 0.58 -16.57 5.10
N VAL A 113 0.52 -15.28 5.37
CA VAL A 113 0.65 -14.21 4.37
C VAL A 113 1.83 -13.34 4.76
N GLU A 114 2.74 -13.12 3.83
CA GLU A 114 3.82 -12.16 3.96
C GLU A 114 3.40 -10.86 3.26
N LEU A 115 3.32 -9.76 4.01
CA LEU A 115 3.23 -8.42 3.45
C LEU A 115 4.62 -7.80 3.43
N THR A 116 5.16 -7.53 2.24
CA THR A 116 6.40 -6.75 2.09
C THR A 116 6.11 -5.24 2.16
N ALA A 117 4.93 -4.82 1.70
CA ALA A 117 4.40 -3.46 1.87
C ALA A 117 2.93 -3.53 2.29
N SER A 118 2.63 -3.20 3.54
CA SER A 118 1.27 -3.23 4.07
C SER A 118 0.47 -1.98 3.74
N HIS A 119 -0.73 -2.19 3.21
CA HIS A 119 -1.72 -1.18 2.87
C HIS A 119 -2.96 -1.23 3.79
N MET A 120 -2.80 -1.76 5.01
CA MET A 120 -3.90 -1.94 5.98
C MET A 120 -5.01 -2.81 5.40
N GLY A 121 -6.30 -2.51 5.57
CA GLY A 121 -7.37 -3.30 4.97
C GLY A 121 -7.60 -4.67 5.63
N TYR A 122 -7.91 -5.70 4.85
CA TYR A 122 -8.22 -7.04 5.36
C TYR A 122 -7.97 -8.18 4.37
N PHE A 123 -7.68 -9.37 4.90
CA PHE A 123 -7.60 -10.63 4.15
C PHE A 123 -8.90 -11.41 4.27
N GLU A 124 -9.27 -12.09 3.19
CA GLU A 124 -10.26 -13.14 3.13
C GLU A 124 -9.64 -14.38 2.50
N PHE A 125 -10.14 -15.55 2.90
CA PHE A 125 -9.71 -16.82 2.33
C PHE A 125 -10.92 -17.58 1.82
N ARG A 126 -10.84 -18.05 0.58
CA ARG A 126 -11.89 -18.82 -0.08
C ARG A 126 -11.36 -20.17 -0.51
N MET A 127 -12.26 -21.13 -0.68
CA MET A 127 -11.91 -22.46 -1.15
C MET A 127 -12.83 -22.90 -2.28
N CYS A 128 -12.26 -23.60 -3.26
CA CYS A 128 -13.00 -24.23 -4.36
C CYS A 128 -12.55 -25.68 -4.47
N ASP A 129 -13.50 -26.60 -4.68
CA ASP A 129 -13.26 -28.03 -4.92
C ASP A 129 -12.75 -28.36 -6.33
N SER A 130 -12.74 -27.36 -7.22
CA SER A 130 -12.25 -27.46 -8.59
C SER A 130 -10.93 -26.73 -8.80
N VAL A 131 -9.99 -27.38 -9.48
CA VAL A 131 -8.69 -26.80 -9.85
C VAL A 131 -8.81 -25.54 -10.72
N LYS A 132 -9.92 -25.39 -11.46
CA LYS A 132 -10.20 -24.20 -12.28
C LYS A 132 -10.44 -22.94 -11.44
N ALA A 133 -10.82 -23.10 -10.18
CA ALA A 133 -10.99 -22.02 -9.19
C ALA A 133 -11.75 -20.80 -9.71
N GLN A 134 -12.84 -21.03 -10.45
CA GLN A 134 -13.70 -19.92 -10.88
C GLN A 134 -14.29 -19.21 -9.65
N GLN A 135 -14.51 -17.89 -9.77
CA GLN A 135 -14.89 -17.07 -8.61
C GLN A 135 -16.21 -17.53 -7.98
N ASP A 136 -17.18 -17.98 -8.78
CA ASP A 136 -18.45 -18.56 -8.32
C ASP A 136 -18.27 -19.82 -7.45
N CYS A 137 -17.26 -20.64 -7.75
CA CYS A 137 -16.90 -21.79 -6.94
C CYS A 137 -16.22 -21.37 -5.63
N LEU A 138 -15.29 -20.42 -5.70
CA LEU A 138 -14.57 -19.89 -4.54
C LEU A 138 -15.52 -19.21 -3.54
N ASP A 139 -16.51 -18.49 -4.04
CA ASP A 139 -17.48 -17.77 -3.23
C ASP A 139 -18.44 -18.70 -2.46
N LYS A 140 -18.53 -20.00 -2.82
CA LYS A 140 -19.29 -21.01 -2.05
C LYS A 140 -18.69 -21.26 -0.67
N HIS A 141 -17.37 -21.12 -0.52
CA HIS A 141 -16.65 -21.46 0.71
C HIS A 141 -15.73 -20.32 1.15
N LEU A 142 -16.32 -19.25 1.67
CA LEU A 142 -15.58 -18.25 2.46
C LEU A 142 -15.20 -18.85 3.82
N LEU A 143 -13.91 -19.00 4.08
CA LEU A 143 -13.39 -19.66 5.27
C LEU A 143 -13.52 -18.77 6.50
N LYS A 144 -13.90 -19.39 7.62
CA LYS A 144 -13.93 -18.74 8.93
C LYS A 144 -12.51 -18.71 9.52
N ILE A 145 -12.07 -17.53 9.93
CA ILE A 145 -10.80 -17.32 10.61
C ILE A 145 -11.05 -17.45 12.12
N ILE A 146 -10.38 -18.42 12.73
CA ILE A 146 -10.53 -18.75 14.15
C ILE A 146 -9.60 -17.89 15.01
N SER A 147 -8.39 -17.65 14.52
CA SER A 147 -7.40 -16.83 15.21
C SER A 147 -6.33 -16.37 14.23
N GLY A 148 -5.54 -15.38 14.64
CA GLY A 148 -4.32 -15.02 13.94
C GLY A 148 -3.45 -14.06 14.74
N THR A 149 -2.18 -13.95 14.35
CA THR A 149 -1.16 -13.12 14.99
C THR A 149 -0.33 -12.42 13.91
N PRO A 150 0.31 -11.29 14.19
CA PRO A 150 0.31 -10.51 15.44
C PRO A 150 -0.88 -9.54 15.61
N SER A 151 -1.91 -9.61 14.76
CA SER A 151 -3.05 -8.71 14.87
C SER A 151 -3.97 -9.07 16.04
N ILE A 152 -4.41 -8.05 16.76
CA ILE A 152 -5.40 -8.18 17.84
C ILE A 152 -6.79 -7.96 17.22
N PRO A 153 -7.73 -8.92 17.35
CA PRO A 153 -9.09 -8.76 16.88
C PRO A 153 -9.83 -7.65 17.64
N ASN A 154 -10.57 -6.81 16.93
CA ASN A 154 -11.52 -5.88 17.52
C ASN A 154 -12.92 -6.51 17.61
N PRO A 155 -13.79 -6.09 18.55
CA PRO A 155 -15.16 -6.62 18.66
C PRO A 155 -16.02 -6.45 17.40
N SER A 156 -15.71 -5.47 16.56
CA SER A 156 -16.40 -5.20 15.30
C SER A 156 -15.80 -5.93 14.09
N ASP A 157 -14.72 -6.69 14.27
CA ASP A 157 -14.09 -7.42 13.17
C ASP A 157 -14.96 -8.62 12.74
N LEU A 158 -15.08 -8.83 11.43
CA LEU A 158 -15.81 -9.98 10.90
C LEU A 158 -14.96 -11.25 11.05
N GLY A 159 -15.56 -12.34 11.53
CA GLY A 159 -14.86 -13.63 11.70
C GLY A 159 -14.40 -14.31 10.40
N THR A 160 -14.76 -13.76 9.23
CA THR A 160 -14.27 -14.19 7.91
C THR A 160 -13.13 -13.31 7.38
N ARG A 161 -12.71 -12.30 8.16
CA ARG A 161 -11.69 -11.33 7.79
C ARG A 161 -10.57 -11.26 8.82
N PHE A 162 -9.35 -11.12 8.32
CA PHE A 162 -8.19 -10.84 9.15
C PHE A 162 -7.64 -9.46 8.80
N TYR A 163 -7.39 -8.62 9.81
CA TYR A 163 -6.99 -7.22 9.60
C TYR A 163 -5.50 -7.05 9.93
N PRO A 164 -4.60 -6.87 8.94
CA PRO A 164 -3.15 -6.79 9.15
C PRO A 164 -2.71 -5.41 9.69
N ARG A 165 -3.02 -5.11 10.95
CA ARG A 165 -2.78 -3.79 11.58
C ARG A 165 -1.32 -3.52 11.96
N ASN A 166 -0.45 -4.54 11.93
CA ASN A 166 0.94 -4.45 12.40
C ASN A 166 1.95 -4.17 11.27
N GLY A 167 1.50 -3.57 10.16
CA GLY A 167 2.36 -3.17 9.05
C GLY A 167 2.91 -4.35 8.23
N SER A 168 4.04 -4.13 7.56
CA SER A 168 4.70 -5.15 6.73
C SER A 168 5.37 -6.23 7.59
N ARG A 169 4.95 -7.48 7.42
CA ARG A 169 5.47 -8.68 8.10
C ARG A 169 4.74 -9.93 7.62
N ILE A 170 5.12 -11.07 8.20
CA ILE A 170 4.38 -12.32 8.13
C ILE A 170 3.24 -12.30 9.15
N TYR A 171 2.05 -12.70 8.70
CA TYR A 171 0.85 -12.91 9.49
C TYR A 171 0.50 -14.38 9.47
N ASP A 172 0.30 -14.95 10.65
CA ASP A 172 -0.09 -16.34 10.84
C ASP A 172 -1.57 -16.39 11.24
N MET A 173 -2.38 -17.14 10.52
CA MET A 173 -3.82 -17.28 10.76
C MET A 173 -4.20 -18.76 10.84
N LYS A 174 -5.29 -19.02 11.56
CA LYS A 174 -5.94 -20.33 11.64
C LYS A 174 -7.33 -20.22 11.03
N ALA A 175 -7.66 -21.10 10.09
CA ALA A 175 -8.97 -21.13 9.46
C ALA A 175 -9.56 -22.55 9.48
N GLU A 176 -10.87 -22.65 9.60
CA GLU A 176 -11.61 -23.92 9.56
C GLU A 176 -11.95 -24.28 8.11
N LEU A 177 -11.61 -25.50 7.68
CA LEU A 177 -12.08 -26.03 6.40
C LEU A 177 -13.53 -26.52 6.51
N PRO A 178 -14.30 -26.54 5.41
CA PRO A 178 -15.63 -27.14 5.44
C PRO A 178 -15.55 -28.65 5.74
N LYS A 179 -16.49 -29.16 6.52
CA LYS A 179 -16.49 -30.55 7.03
C LYS A 179 -16.83 -31.58 5.96
N ASP A 180 -17.63 -31.16 4.98
CA ASP A 180 -18.17 -31.93 3.87
C ASP A 180 -17.32 -31.82 2.60
N LEU A 181 -16.31 -30.95 2.58
CA LEU A 181 -15.46 -30.73 1.42
C LEU A 181 -14.40 -31.83 1.28
N GLN A 182 -14.43 -32.53 0.15
CA GLN A 182 -13.41 -33.50 -0.26
C GLN A 182 -13.03 -33.29 -1.72
N CYS A 183 -11.73 -33.14 -1.99
CA CYS A 183 -11.24 -32.86 -3.34
C CYS A 183 -9.76 -33.22 -3.47
N THR A 184 -9.40 -33.76 -4.64
CA THR A 184 -8.01 -34.11 -4.97
C THR A 184 -7.19 -32.90 -5.38
N ASN A 185 -7.85 -31.93 -6.02
CA ASN A 185 -7.28 -30.70 -6.54
C ASN A 185 -8.23 -29.54 -6.23
N CYS A 186 -8.17 -29.11 -4.99
CA CYS A 186 -8.85 -27.92 -4.50
C CYS A 186 -7.93 -26.70 -4.66
N VAL A 187 -8.52 -25.51 -4.59
CA VAL A 187 -7.77 -24.26 -4.60
C VAL A 187 -8.19 -23.41 -3.40
N ILE A 188 -7.20 -22.95 -2.64
CA ILE A 188 -7.38 -21.89 -1.64
C ILE A 188 -7.00 -20.57 -2.30
N GLN A 189 -7.92 -19.61 -2.31
CA GLN A 189 -7.68 -18.24 -2.73
C GLN A 189 -7.45 -17.37 -1.50
N TRP A 190 -6.29 -16.74 -1.40
CA TRP A 190 -6.11 -15.55 -0.57
C TRP A 190 -6.58 -14.34 -1.37
N LYS A 191 -7.41 -13.51 -0.75
CA LYS A 191 -7.83 -12.21 -1.28
C LYS A 191 -7.50 -11.14 -0.25
N TYR A 192 -6.76 -10.13 -0.66
CA TYR A 192 -6.42 -8.98 0.17
C TYR A 192 -7.03 -7.73 -0.44
N ILE A 193 -7.94 -7.09 0.30
CA ILE A 193 -8.43 -5.76 -0.03
C ILE A 193 -7.64 -4.76 0.82
N ALA A 194 -6.85 -3.91 0.16
CA ALA A 194 -6.15 -2.80 0.79
C ALA A 194 -7.15 -1.80 1.40
N GLY A 195 -6.67 -0.91 2.27
CA GLY A 195 -7.52 0.05 2.98
C GLY A 195 -6.90 1.42 3.15
N ASN A 196 -6.01 1.81 2.25
CA ASN A 196 -5.26 3.07 2.32
C ASN A 196 -5.79 4.15 1.36
N ASN A 197 -6.66 3.82 0.40
CA ASN A 197 -7.26 4.82 -0.48
C ASN A 197 -8.45 5.50 0.19
N TRP A 198 -8.60 6.81 -0.04
CA TRP A 198 -9.80 7.54 0.34
C TRP A 198 -10.91 7.33 -0.71
N GLY A 199 -12.14 7.15 -0.24
CA GLY A 199 -13.30 7.05 -1.11
C GLY A 199 -14.61 7.22 -0.36
N VAL A 200 -15.72 7.08 -1.08
CA VAL A 200 -17.07 7.21 -0.53
C VAL A 200 -17.53 5.87 0.04
N CYS A 201 -17.92 5.86 1.30
CA CYS A 201 -18.47 4.72 2.01
C CYS A 201 -19.95 4.50 1.65
N PRO A 202 -20.55 3.34 1.98
CA PRO A 202 -21.97 3.06 1.68
C PRO A 202 -22.97 4.03 2.31
N ASP A 203 -22.60 4.71 3.39
CA ASP A 203 -23.40 5.73 4.07
C ASP A 203 -23.30 7.12 3.40
N GLY A 204 -22.54 7.23 2.31
CA GLY A 204 -22.29 8.47 1.58
C GLY A 204 -21.17 9.35 2.15
N ASN A 205 -20.61 8.99 3.30
CA ASN A 205 -19.49 9.73 3.89
C ASN A 205 -18.16 9.34 3.24
N GLY A 206 -17.21 10.27 3.21
CA GLY A 206 -15.88 10.01 2.67
C GLY A 206 -14.88 9.60 3.75
N ALA A 207 -14.21 8.46 3.58
CA ALA A 207 -13.20 7.99 4.51
C ALA A 207 -12.08 7.16 3.82
N VAL A 208 -10.97 7.01 4.53
CA VAL A 208 -9.88 6.09 4.14
C VAL A 208 -10.36 4.64 4.29
N GLY A 209 -10.06 3.81 3.30
CA GLY A 209 -10.50 2.42 3.20
C GLY A 209 -11.88 2.23 2.56
N CYS A 210 -12.54 3.31 2.16
CA CYS A 210 -13.82 3.26 1.45
C CYS A 210 -13.67 3.43 -0.06
N GLY A 211 -14.70 3.04 -0.82
CA GLY A 211 -14.67 3.04 -2.28
C GLY A 211 -13.65 2.06 -2.88
N PRO A 212 -13.24 2.27 -4.13
CA PRO A 212 -12.23 1.47 -4.81
C PRO A 212 -10.90 1.35 -4.04
N GLN A 213 -10.48 0.12 -3.77
CA GLN A 213 -9.19 -0.18 -3.12
C GLN A 213 -8.34 -1.07 -4.01
N GLU A 214 -7.02 -1.05 -3.81
CA GLU A 214 -6.14 -2.05 -4.44
C GLU A 214 -6.48 -3.45 -3.91
N GLU A 215 -6.50 -4.44 -4.80
CA GLU A 215 -6.83 -5.81 -4.48
C GLU A 215 -5.68 -6.74 -4.90
N PHE A 216 -5.35 -7.69 -4.02
CA PHE A 216 -4.41 -8.76 -4.31
C PHE A 216 -5.12 -10.10 -4.23
N ARG A 217 -4.74 -11.05 -5.08
CA ARG A 217 -5.19 -12.43 -4.98
C ARG A 217 -4.04 -13.39 -5.23
N ALA A 218 -4.09 -14.54 -4.56
CA ALA A 218 -3.19 -15.65 -4.87
C ALA A 218 -3.92 -16.98 -4.67
N CYS A 219 -3.62 -17.95 -5.53
CA CYS A 219 -4.20 -19.29 -5.48
C CYS A 219 -3.16 -20.32 -5.06
N ALA A 220 -3.51 -21.25 -4.18
CA ALA A 220 -2.69 -22.40 -3.80
C ALA A 220 -3.44 -23.70 -4.08
N ASP A 221 -2.81 -24.65 -4.77
CA ASP A 221 -3.40 -25.95 -5.10
C ASP A 221 -3.18 -26.94 -3.94
N VAL A 222 -4.25 -27.49 -3.38
CA VAL A 222 -4.23 -28.37 -2.20
C VAL A 222 -5.14 -29.58 -2.40
N SER A 223 -5.01 -30.61 -1.55
CA SER A 223 -5.98 -31.71 -1.49
C SER A 223 -6.65 -31.78 -0.12
N VAL A 224 -7.95 -32.08 -0.08
CA VAL A 224 -8.71 -32.32 1.15
C VAL A 224 -9.34 -33.70 1.07
N GLY A 225 -9.00 -34.56 2.02
CA GLY A 225 -9.50 -35.94 2.05
C GLY A 225 -8.82 -36.76 3.13
N ASP A 226 -9.35 -37.94 3.39
CA ASP A 226 -8.73 -38.88 4.31
C ASP A 226 -7.47 -39.48 3.68
N THR A 227 -6.49 -39.82 4.52
CA THR A 227 -5.17 -40.35 4.09
C THR A 227 -5.24 -41.67 3.31
N ASN A 228 -6.42 -42.29 3.22
CA ASN A 228 -6.69 -43.54 2.52
C ASN A 228 -7.25 -43.34 1.10
N ASP A 229 -7.42 -42.09 0.64
CA ASP A 229 -7.87 -41.82 -0.72
C ASP A 229 -6.71 -42.02 -1.71
N ASN A 230 -6.74 -43.14 -2.44
CA ASN A 230 -5.75 -43.54 -3.46
C ASN A 230 -5.74 -42.62 -4.70
N ARG A 231 -6.53 -41.55 -4.73
CA ARG A 231 -6.54 -40.60 -5.84
C ARG A 231 -5.21 -39.86 -5.92
N THR A 232 -4.46 -40.16 -6.97
CA THR A 232 -3.19 -39.49 -7.26
C THR A 232 -3.46 -38.03 -7.63
N PRO A 233 -2.80 -37.05 -7.00
CA PRO A 233 -2.85 -35.67 -7.46
C PRO A 233 -2.47 -35.56 -8.93
N LEU A 234 -3.07 -34.58 -9.63
CA LEU A 234 -2.60 -34.19 -10.95
C LEU A 234 -1.07 -33.97 -10.93
N ARG A 235 -0.37 -34.63 -11.86
CA ARG A 235 1.09 -34.51 -11.96
C ARG A 235 1.42 -33.13 -12.54
N PRO A 236 2.46 -32.43 -12.03
CA PRO A 236 2.89 -31.15 -12.60
C PRO A 236 3.05 -31.26 -14.11
N GLY A 237 2.37 -30.39 -14.87
CA GLY A 237 2.44 -30.36 -16.34
C GLY A 237 1.44 -31.23 -17.10
N GLN A 238 0.54 -31.96 -16.44
CA GLN A 238 -0.59 -32.58 -17.12
C GLN A 238 -1.68 -31.53 -17.39
N ARG A 239 -1.69 -30.98 -18.63
CA ARG A 239 -2.89 -30.34 -19.18
C ARG A 239 -4.01 -31.40 -19.12
N PRO A 240 -5.20 -31.13 -18.56
CA PRO A 240 -6.28 -32.10 -18.60
C PRO A 240 -6.53 -32.45 -20.07
N SER A 241 -6.34 -33.72 -20.43
CA SER A 241 -6.84 -34.23 -21.70
C SER A 241 -8.32 -33.87 -21.76
N PRO A 242 -8.81 -33.27 -22.86
CA PRO A 242 -10.25 -33.11 -23.03
C PRO A 242 -10.88 -34.48 -22.85
N THR A 243 -11.82 -34.59 -21.91
CA THR A 243 -12.63 -35.79 -21.73
C THR A 243 -13.26 -36.11 -23.08
N ARG A 244 -12.71 -37.13 -23.73
CA ARG A 244 -13.22 -37.63 -25.01
C ARG A 244 -14.64 -38.09 -24.73
N VAL A 245 -15.62 -37.35 -25.24
CA VAL A 245 -16.97 -37.85 -25.43
C VAL A 245 -16.85 -39.19 -26.19
N PRO A 246 -17.57 -40.26 -25.80
CA PRO A 246 -17.49 -41.55 -26.47
C PRO A 246 -17.73 -41.39 -27.98
N PRO A 247 -16.99 -42.13 -28.84
CA PRO A 247 -17.04 -41.94 -30.28
C PRO A 247 -18.40 -42.40 -30.84
N SER A 248 -19.16 -41.47 -31.42
CA SER A 248 -20.11 -41.81 -32.47
C SER A 248 -19.32 -42.13 -33.76
N LYS A 249 -19.79 -43.18 -34.45
CA LYS A 249 -19.20 -43.78 -35.66
C LYS A 249 -18.92 -42.78 -36.80
N PRO A 250 -18.02 -43.13 -37.74
CA PRO A 250 -17.40 -42.18 -38.66
C PRO A 250 -18.25 -41.92 -39.89
N GLU A 251 -18.30 -40.67 -40.33
CA GLU A 251 -18.54 -40.34 -41.72
C GLU A 251 -17.29 -39.75 -42.37
N SER A 252 -17.06 -40.26 -43.56
CA SER A 252 -15.95 -40.06 -44.47
C SER A 252 -15.81 -38.60 -44.92
N GLY A 253 -14.58 -38.11 -45.05
CA GLY A 253 -14.33 -36.81 -45.65
C GLY A 253 -12.89 -36.33 -45.58
N THR A 254 -12.04 -36.94 -46.41
CA THR A 254 -10.91 -36.34 -47.15
C THR A 254 -9.83 -35.54 -46.41
N ALA A 255 -8.61 -36.08 -46.49
CA ALA A 255 -7.35 -35.42 -46.18
C ALA A 255 -6.94 -34.39 -47.24
N SER A 256 -6.34 -33.29 -46.81
CA SER A 256 -5.29 -32.58 -47.57
C SER A 256 -4.30 -31.92 -46.60
N ASN A 257 -3.02 -32.23 -46.83
CA ASN A 257 -1.84 -31.73 -46.13
C ASN A 257 -1.41 -30.33 -46.63
N ALA A 258 -0.44 -29.77 -45.89
CA ALA A 258 0.48 -28.66 -46.21
C ALA A 258 -0.14 -27.26 -46.02
N ASP A 259 0.56 -26.23 -45.55
CA ASP A 259 2.01 -26.03 -45.48
C ASP A 259 2.34 -24.96 -44.43
N GLU A 260 3.60 -24.97 -44.04
CA GLU A 260 4.32 -24.04 -43.18
C GLU A 260 4.57 -22.71 -43.91
N SER A 261 4.21 -21.56 -43.33
CA SER A 261 4.85 -20.28 -43.64
C SER A 261 4.49 -19.21 -42.60
N GLU A 262 5.53 -18.83 -41.88
CA GLU A 262 5.92 -17.48 -41.44
C GLU A 262 4.89 -16.34 -41.53
N GLY A 263 4.73 -15.66 -40.40
CA GLY A 263 4.00 -14.41 -40.26
C GLY A 263 4.30 -13.81 -38.88
N GLU A 264 5.57 -13.49 -38.66
CA GLU A 264 6.04 -12.69 -37.54
C GLU A 264 5.46 -11.27 -37.64
N GLU A 265 4.51 -10.95 -36.78
CA GLU A 265 4.08 -9.56 -36.57
C GLU A 265 4.27 -9.22 -35.08
N THR A 266 5.53 -8.96 -34.75
CA THR A 266 5.91 -8.30 -33.51
C THR A 266 5.45 -6.85 -33.61
N THR A 267 4.30 -6.54 -33.00
CA THR A 267 3.96 -5.15 -32.70
C THR A 267 4.96 -4.64 -31.67
N GLU A 268 6.05 -4.04 -32.16
CA GLU A 268 7.05 -3.36 -31.36
C GLU A 268 6.39 -2.21 -30.58
N VAL A 269 6.16 -2.43 -29.29
CA VAL A 269 6.01 -1.33 -28.34
C VAL A 269 7.37 -0.65 -28.26
N PRO A 270 7.51 0.65 -28.58
CA PRO A 270 8.82 1.29 -28.62
C PRO A 270 9.45 1.22 -27.22
N PRO A 271 10.77 0.97 -27.15
CA PRO A 271 11.42 0.67 -25.89
C PRO A 271 11.40 1.90 -24.99
N VAL A 272 11.09 1.67 -23.71
CA VAL A 272 11.14 2.62 -22.58
C VAL A 272 12.59 3.04 -22.24
N LYS A 273 13.46 3.15 -23.25
CA LYS A 273 14.85 3.59 -23.12
C LYS A 273 14.98 5.09 -22.92
N TYR A 274 13.97 5.87 -23.31
CA TYR A 274 14.03 7.32 -23.24
C TYR A 274 13.39 7.91 -21.99
N MET A 275 12.55 7.17 -21.25
CA MET A 275 11.93 7.70 -20.02
C MET A 275 12.95 7.96 -18.91
N GLY A 276 13.97 7.11 -18.76
CA GLY A 276 15.05 7.31 -17.78
C GLY A 276 15.87 8.60 -18.02
N PRO A 277 16.44 8.78 -19.24
CA PRO A 277 17.13 10.00 -19.61
C PRO A 277 16.24 11.24 -19.57
N LEU A 278 14.97 11.13 -19.99
CA LEU A 278 14.03 12.26 -20.03
C LEU A 278 13.65 12.70 -18.60
N VAL A 279 13.42 11.76 -17.67
CA VAL A 279 13.23 12.08 -16.25
C VAL A 279 14.51 12.69 -15.67
N SER A 280 15.69 12.16 -16.00
CA SER A 280 16.97 12.69 -15.51
C SER A 280 17.25 14.11 -16.02
N ILE A 281 16.95 14.41 -17.29
CA ILE A 281 17.06 15.74 -17.88
C ILE A 281 16.05 16.70 -17.25
N LEU A 282 14.81 16.27 -17.04
CA LEU A 282 13.79 17.09 -16.41
C LEU A 282 14.15 17.40 -14.95
N SER A 283 14.65 16.41 -14.20
CA SER A 283 15.14 16.60 -12.83
C SER A 283 16.34 17.56 -12.78
N LEU A 284 17.30 17.41 -13.69
CA LEU A 284 18.46 18.30 -13.79
C LEU A 284 18.04 19.73 -14.14
N PHE A 285 17.09 19.90 -15.06
CA PHE A 285 16.55 21.19 -15.43
C PHE A 285 15.87 21.89 -14.24
N LEU A 286 15.04 21.17 -13.47
CA LEU A 286 14.39 21.73 -12.28
C LEU A 286 15.41 22.13 -11.20
N VAL A 287 16.46 21.34 -11.02
CA VAL A 287 17.56 21.66 -10.10
C VAL A 287 18.30 22.93 -10.56
N LEU A 288 18.61 23.04 -11.85
CA LEU A 288 19.26 24.23 -12.42
C LEU A 288 18.37 25.47 -12.34
N CYS A 289 17.07 25.35 -12.57
CA CYS A 289 16.11 26.44 -12.36
C CYS A 289 16.07 26.87 -10.89
N GLY A 290 16.14 25.93 -9.95
CA GLY A 290 16.24 26.21 -8.52
C GLY A 290 17.51 26.99 -8.16
N PHE A 291 18.67 26.57 -8.68
CA PHE A 291 19.92 27.29 -8.48
C PHE A 291 19.95 28.66 -9.14
N ALA A 292 19.38 28.80 -10.33
CA ALA A 292 19.24 30.10 -11.02
C ALA A 292 18.34 31.05 -10.22
N ALA A 293 17.21 30.56 -9.69
CA ALA A 293 16.32 31.34 -8.84
C ALA A 293 17.03 31.78 -7.54
N LEU A 294 17.80 30.90 -6.90
CA LEU A 294 18.60 31.23 -5.72
C LEU A 294 19.70 32.24 -6.04
N TYR A 295 20.39 32.08 -7.17
CA TYR A 295 21.42 33.02 -7.64
C TYR A 295 20.83 34.41 -7.89
N ILE A 296 19.72 34.49 -8.63
CA ILE A 296 19.00 35.75 -8.89
C ILE A 296 18.52 36.38 -7.57
N TYR A 297 17.99 35.58 -6.65
CA TYR A 297 17.53 36.06 -5.35
C TYR A 297 18.69 36.63 -4.51
N HIS A 298 19.85 35.98 -4.48
CA HIS A 298 20.97 36.41 -3.66
C HIS A 298 21.78 37.56 -4.27
N TYR A 299 22.01 37.53 -5.60
CA TYR A 299 22.84 38.51 -6.29
C TYR A 299 22.04 39.70 -6.85
N HIS A 300 20.82 39.48 -7.33
CA HIS A 300 19.94 40.52 -7.86
C HIS A 300 18.83 40.93 -6.89
N GLY A 301 18.73 40.32 -5.70
CA GLY A 301 17.69 40.61 -4.72
C GLY A 301 17.62 42.07 -4.27
N LEU A 302 18.72 42.84 -4.34
CA LEU A 302 18.72 44.27 -4.07
C LEU A 302 18.07 45.08 -5.21
N ARG A 303 18.32 44.71 -6.47
CA ARG A 303 17.69 45.33 -7.65
C ARG A 303 16.20 44.95 -7.76
N ILE A 304 15.85 43.72 -7.42
CA ILE A 304 14.44 43.26 -7.40
C ILE A 304 13.66 43.95 -6.28
N LYS A 305 14.26 44.15 -5.10
CA LYS A 305 13.65 44.95 -4.02
C LYS A 305 13.50 46.42 -4.40
N ALA A 306 14.44 46.99 -5.15
CA ALA A 306 14.33 48.35 -5.69
C ALA A 306 13.21 48.47 -6.73
N LEU A 307 13.10 47.50 -7.65
CA LEU A 307 12.04 47.44 -8.66
C LEU A 307 10.66 47.24 -8.03
N MET A 308 10.54 46.36 -7.03
CA MET A 308 9.28 46.14 -6.31
C MET A 308 8.85 47.37 -5.49
N ARG A 309 9.79 48.11 -4.90
CA ARG A 309 9.49 49.39 -4.24
C ARG A 309 9.03 50.44 -5.25
N TRP A 310 9.71 50.54 -6.40
CA TRP A 310 9.33 51.43 -7.48
C TRP A 310 7.93 51.12 -8.05
N ASN A 311 7.59 49.84 -8.25
CA ASN A 311 6.24 49.46 -8.69
C ASN A 311 5.17 49.71 -7.62
N ARG A 312 5.50 49.53 -6.34
CA ARG A 312 4.59 49.85 -5.23
C ARG A 312 4.33 51.35 -5.12
N ASP A 313 5.36 52.17 -5.27
CA ASP A 313 5.24 53.64 -5.24
C ASP A 313 4.49 54.16 -6.48
N LYS A 314 4.62 53.50 -7.64
CA LYS A 314 3.84 53.80 -8.85
C LYS A 314 2.36 53.45 -8.69
N ASN A 315 2.05 52.29 -8.11
CA ASN A 315 0.66 51.93 -7.78
C ASN A 315 0.05 52.85 -6.72
N GLN A 316 0.84 53.31 -5.76
CA GLN A 316 0.37 54.24 -4.73
C GLN A 316 0.09 55.64 -5.31
N LYS A 317 0.95 56.14 -6.22
CA LYS A 317 0.69 57.40 -6.96
C LYS A 317 -0.52 57.33 -7.89
N ASN A 318 -0.73 56.18 -8.55
CA ASN A 318 -1.93 55.97 -9.37
C ASN A 318 -3.21 55.90 -8.53
N ALA A 319 -3.14 55.39 -7.29
CA ALA A 319 -4.25 55.40 -6.34
C ALA A 319 -4.54 56.81 -5.79
N SER A 320 -3.51 57.64 -5.58
CA SER A 320 -3.67 59.05 -5.17
C SER A 320 -4.34 59.90 -6.25
N HIS A 321 -3.98 59.71 -7.52
CA HIS A 321 -4.61 60.40 -8.65
C HIS A 321 -6.09 60.04 -8.84
N HIS A 322 -6.50 58.84 -8.41
CA HIS A 322 -7.92 58.42 -8.45
C HIS A 322 -8.75 59.00 -7.29
N LEU A 323 -8.12 59.46 -6.20
CA LEU A 323 -8.81 60.02 -5.04
C LEU A 323 -8.99 61.54 -5.12
N GLU A 324 -8.12 62.26 -5.84
CA GLU A 324 -8.29 63.70 -6.11
C GLU A 324 -9.30 64.00 -7.22
N THR A 325 -9.66 63.02 -8.05
CA THR A 325 -10.63 63.20 -9.15
C THR A 325 -12.09 62.97 -8.70
N SER A 326 -12.33 62.59 -7.44
CA SER A 326 -13.68 62.28 -6.91
C SER A 326 -14.27 63.36 -5.98
N SER A 327 -13.57 64.48 -5.72
CA SER A 327 -14.04 65.53 -4.81
C SER A 327 -14.81 66.66 -5.50
N GLN A 328 -15.61 66.35 -6.51
CA GLN A 328 -16.66 67.23 -7.02
C GLN A 328 -17.91 66.42 -7.35
N SER A 329 -18.81 66.24 -6.37
CA SER A 329 -20.26 66.34 -6.56
C SER A 329 -21.04 65.94 -5.30
N SER A 330 -21.91 66.87 -4.88
CA SER A 330 -23.20 66.69 -4.20
C SER A 330 -23.30 66.04 -2.81
N ALA A 331 -23.86 66.85 -1.90
CA ALA A 331 -24.45 66.49 -0.62
C ALA A 331 -25.68 65.58 -0.78
N ASP A 332 -25.83 64.55 0.08
CA ASP A 332 -26.99 64.42 0.97
C ASP A 332 -26.85 63.26 2.00
N SER A 333 -27.65 63.35 3.06
CA SER A 333 -27.70 62.57 4.30
C SER A 333 -27.89 61.04 4.20
N VAL A 334 -27.12 60.22 4.94
CA VAL A 334 -27.54 58.91 5.51
C VAL A 334 -26.71 58.56 6.77
N SER A 335 -27.38 57.98 7.77
CA SER A 335 -26.94 57.52 9.10
C SER A 335 -25.63 56.72 9.17
N LEU A 336 -24.77 57.06 10.14
CA LEU A 336 -23.55 56.32 10.51
C LEU A 336 -23.90 55.00 11.27
N PRO A 337 -23.34 53.83 10.88
CA PRO A 337 -23.37 52.63 11.71
C PRO A 337 -22.37 52.75 12.89
N PRO A 338 -22.62 52.04 14.01
CA PRO A 338 -21.90 52.26 15.26
C PRO A 338 -20.43 51.81 15.21
N VAL A 339 -19.58 52.59 15.89
CA VAL A 339 -18.14 52.37 16.07
C VAL A 339 -17.91 51.15 16.98
N PRO A 340 -17.12 50.13 16.57
CA PRO A 340 -16.74 49.04 17.46
C PRO A 340 -15.70 49.52 18.50
N PRO A 341 -15.81 49.08 19.78
CA PRO A 341 -14.86 49.46 20.83
C PRO A 341 -13.46 48.85 20.60
N PRO A 342 -12.39 49.45 21.16
CA PRO A 342 -11.02 49.04 20.93
C PRO A 342 -10.78 47.62 21.46
N ARG A 343 -10.32 46.73 20.57
CA ARG A 343 -9.96 45.35 20.90
C ARG A 343 -8.74 45.35 21.82
N THR A 344 -8.94 45.10 23.11
CA THR A 344 -7.87 44.83 24.06
C THR A 344 -7.11 43.55 23.63
N LYS A 345 -5.79 43.64 23.59
CA LYS A 345 -4.90 42.52 23.28
C LYS A 345 -5.09 41.43 24.35
N ARG A 346 -5.40 40.22 23.89
CA ARG A 346 -5.64 39.03 24.71
C ARG A 346 -4.38 38.67 25.51
N LEU A 347 -4.57 38.51 26.82
CA LEU A 347 -3.61 38.16 27.87
C LEU A 347 -3.11 36.70 27.77
N SER A 348 -2.72 36.23 26.58
CA SER A 348 -2.28 34.84 26.36
C SER A 348 -0.79 34.71 26.05
N GLN A 349 -0.06 35.83 25.98
CA GLN A 349 1.39 35.85 25.79
C GLN A 349 2.13 35.91 27.14
N GLN A 350 1.61 36.63 28.13
CA GLN A 350 2.25 36.76 29.46
C GLN A 350 2.18 35.48 30.32
N ILE A 351 1.24 34.57 30.09
CA ILE A 351 1.17 33.30 30.85
C ILE A 351 2.23 32.29 30.36
N ARG A 352 2.59 32.33 29.07
CA ARG A 352 3.65 31.45 28.51
C ARG A 352 5.05 31.86 28.94
N ASP A 353 5.25 33.14 29.26
CA ASP A 353 6.55 33.64 29.70
C ASP A 353 6.81 33.34 31.19
N ILE A 354 5.77 33.12 32.02
CA ILE A 354 5.89 32.77 33.45
C ILE A 354 6.18 31.25 33.63
N GLU A 355 5.54 30.36 32.85
CA GLU A 355 5.83 28.91 32.92
C GLU A 355 7.22 28.55 32.36
N ALA A 356 7.75 29.35 31.42
CA ALA A 356 9.08 29.15 30.88
C ALA A 356 10.19 29.49 31.89
N GLU A 357 9.95 30.42 32.82
CA GLU A 357 10.93 30.80 33.86
C GLU A 357 11.04 29.74 34.97
N GLU A 358 9.96 29.08 35.39
CA GLU A 358 10.00 28.02 36.42
C GLU A 358 10.73 26.75 35.96
N SER A 359 10.68 26.42 34.66
CA SER A 359 11.39 25.24 34.13
C SER A 359 12.92 25.43 34.03
N SER A 360 13.41 26.67 34.12
CA SER A 360 14.83 27.01 34.01
C SER A 360 15.59 26.96 35.34
N ILE A 361 14.89 26.94 36.49
CA ILE A 361 15.51 26.88 37.82
C ILE A 361 15.82 25.43 38.25
N LEU A 362 15.25 24.41 37.59
CA LEU A 362 15.38 23.00 37.98
C LEU A 362 16.48 22.20 37.27
N THR A 363 17.28 22.79 36.38
CA THR A 363 18.38 22.07 35.70
C THR A 363 19.66 22.89 35.60
N GLY A 364 20.44 22.91 36.68
CA GLY A 364 21.85 23.28 36.58
C GLY A 364 22.52 23.60 37.90
N SER A 365 23.21 22.61 38.49
CA SER A 365 24.60 22.74 38.98
C SER A 365 24.98 21.53 39.85
N THR A 366 25.81 20.63 39.30
CA THR A 366 26.62 19.72 40.10
C THR A 366 28.09 19.95 39.78
N LYS A 367 28.73 20.80 40.60
CA LYS A 367 30.19 20.74 40.85
C LYS A 367 30.38 20.34 42.31
N SER A 368 30.98 19.17 42.51
CA SER A 368 31.35 18.61 43.81
C SER A 368 32.45 19.42 44.51
N PRO A 369 32.48 19.38 45.85
CA PRO A 369 33.73 19.11 46.54
C PRO A 369 33.66 17.96 47.56
N LYS A 370 34.87 17.50 47.91
CA LYS A 370 35.29 16.28 48.61
C LYS A 370 34.95 16.17 50.11
N LEU A 371 34.92 14.89 50.55
CA LEU A 371 35.25 14.28 51.87
C LEU A 371 34.40 14.71 53.09
N THR A 372 33.85 13.79 53.90
CA THR A 372 34.56 12.77 54.71
C THR A 372 33.57 11.69 55.19
N ILE A 373 34.01 10.43 55.31
CA ILE A 373 33.28 9.27 55.88
C ILE A 373 33.76 9.03 57.33
N PRO A 374 32.89 8.55 58.23
CA PRO A 374 33.32 7.52 59.17
C PRO A 374 32.51 6.21 59.08
N ASP A 375 33.21 5.15 59.45
CA ASP A 375 32.97 3.72 59.26
C ASP A 375 31.70 3.11 59.87
N LEU A 376 31.23 1.99 59.30
CA LEU A 376 30.72 0.84 60.09
C LEU A 376 30.67 -0.48 59.28
N VAL A 377 31.75 -1.27 59.46
CA VAL A 377 31.86 -2.72 59.74
C VAL A 377 30.78 -3.70 59.20
N ASP A 378 31.22 -4.49 58.21
CA ASP A 378 31.35 -5.96 58.13
C ASP A 378 30.36 -6.91 58.87
N ALA A 379 29.79 -7.86 58.12
CA ALA A 379 29.87 -9.30 58.41
C ALA A 379 29.05 -10.13 57.40
N SER A 380 29.74 -11.00 56.67
CA SER A 380 29.17 -12.07 55.85
C SER A 380 29.50 -13.45 56.43
N SER A 381 28.65 -14.41 56.06
CA SER A 381 28.81 -15.86 56.11
C SER A 381 28.27 -16.60 57.35
N LYS A 382 27.38 -17.58 57.07
CA LYS A 382 27.73 -18.99 57.20
C LYS A 382 26.79 -19.90 56.43
N SER A 383 27.37 -21.04 56.07
CA SER A 383 26.94 -22.11 55.18
C SER A 383 26.06 -23.16 55.86
N GLU A 384 25.29 -23.90 55.05
CA GLU A 384 24.87 -25.32 55.12
C GLU A 384 24.37 -25.94 56.44
N ARG A 385 23.24 -26.67 56.43
CA ARG A 385 23.15 -28.13 56.14
C ARG A 385 21.72 -28.67 56.31
N ALA A 386 21.49 -29.80 55.63
CA ALA A 386 20.28 -30.61 55.49
C ALA A 386 19.55 -31.08 56.77
N GLN A 387 18.22 -31.25 56.66
CA GLN A 387 17.53 -32.55 56.76
C GLN A 387 16.13 -32.46 56.14
#